data_AF-A0A0D2AC93-F1
#
_entry.id   AF-A0A0D2AC93-F1
#
_cell.length_a   1.000
_cell.length_b   1.000
_cell.length_c   1.000
_cell.angle_alpha   90.00
_cell.angle_beta   90.00
_cell.angle_gamma   90.00
#
_symmetry.space_group_name_H-M   'P 1'
#
loop_
_entity.id
_entity.type
_entity.pdbx_description
1 polymer ?
#
loop_
_entity_poly.entity_id
_entity_poly.type
_entity_poly.pdbx_seq_one_letter_code
_entity_poly.pdbx_strand_id
1 'polypeptide(L)'
;MASEHAQHSNVSSKDDVTAASSLRSAIDLPAHCIADFCLIPLGTASASVSKEVAEVQRILKKSGLNFSMHSAGTTIEGSWDQCMAVIGQCHALLHQKGVVRIQSDIRVGTRTDKTQTFAMKVKAVEDLLANDAT
;
A
#
# COMPACT_ATOMS: atom_id res chain seq x y z
N MET A 1 53.01 29.64 -22.72
CA MET A 1 52.87 29.52 -21.26
C MET A 1 51.40 29.21 -20.98
N ALA A 2 51.10 27.91 -20.88
CA ALA A 2 50.60 27.24 -19.66
C ALA A 2 49.12 27.58 -19.41
N SER A 3 48.18 26.70 -19.77
CA SER A 3 47.57 25.63 -18.92
C SER A 3 46.17 26.12 -18.51
N GLU A 4 45.07 25.36 -18.46
CA GLU A 4 44.87 23.93 -18.22
C GLU A 4 43.44 23.56 -18.69
N HIS A 5 43.29 22.42 -19.36
CA HIS A 5 42.01 21.70 -19.50
C HIS A 5 41.78 20.89 -18.22
N ALA A 6 40.59 20.98 -17.62
CA ALA A 6 40.16 20.04 -16.59
C ALA A 6 38.91 19.30 -17.07
N GLN A 7 39.13 18.08 -17.59
CA GLN A 7 38.13 17.03 -17.62
C GLN A 7 37.80 16.64 -16.18
N HIS A 8 36.52 16.63 -15.82
CA HIS A 8 36.05 15.88 -14.64
C HIS A 8 35.17 14.74 -15.14
N SER A 9 35.84 13.64 -15.45
CA SER A 9 35.24 12.32 -15.31
C SER A 9 35.00 12.06 -13.83
N ASN A 10 33.77 11.79 -13.42
CA ASN A 10 33.56 11.02 -12.20
C ASN A 10 32.58 9.88 -12.49
N VAL A 11 33.18 8.72 -12.74
CA VAL A 11 32.55 7.41 -12.63
C VAL A 11 32.23 7.22 -11.15
N SER A 12 30.97 7.34 -10.76
CA SER A 12 30.49 6.72 -9.52
C SER A 12 30.07 5.29 -9.84
N SER A 13 30.83 4.38 -9.24
CA SER A 13 30.72 2.93 -9.14
C SER A 13 29.31 2.34 -9.30
N LYS A 14 29.22 1.35 -10.20
CA LYS A 14 28.17 0.33 -10.22
C LYS A 14 28.37 -0.65 -9.06
N ASP A 15 28.19 -0.24 -7.80
CA ASP A 15 28.28 -1.14 -6.64
C ASP A 15 27.53 -0.58 -5.41
N ASP A 16 26.27 -0.14 -5.56
CA ASP A 16 25.46 0.24 -4.37
C ASP A 16 23.98 -0.17 -4.47
N VAL A 17 23.72 -1.26 -5.21
CA VAL A 17 22.42 -1.94 -5.19
C VAL A 17 22.62 -3.31 -4.54
N THR A 18 22.89 -3.35 -3.24
CA THR A 18 22.77 -4.58 -2.45
C THR A 18 22.25 -4.30 -1.04
N ALA A 19 21.25 -5.12 -0.67
CA ALA A 19 20.61 -5.25 0.64
C ALA A 19 19.67 -4.11 1.06
N ALA A 20 18.39 -4.26 0.71
CA ALA A 20 17.32 -3.73 1.56
C ALA A 20 17.56 -4.27 2.99
N SER A 21 17.97 -3.37 3.88
CA SER A 21 18.16 -3.62 5.30
C SER A 21 16.90 -4.27 5.87
N SER A 22 16.91 -5.59 6.10
CA SER A 22 15.90 -6.25 6.93
C SER A 22 15.83 -5.50 8.24
N LEU A 23 14.64 -5.01 8.59
CA LEU A 23 14.34 -4.50 9.93
C LEU A 23 14.58 -5.65 10.91
N ARG A 24 15.75 -5.69 11.56
CA ARG A 24 16.11 -6.78 12.49
C ARG A 24 15.52 -6.46 13.86
N SER A 25 14.32 -6.97 14.11
CA SER A 25 13.68 -7.01 15.42
C SER A 25 13.55 -8.46 15.87
N ALA A 26 13.57 -8.70 17.19
CA ALA A 26 13.29 -10.01 17.77
C ALA A 26 11.79 -10.28 17.96
N ILE A 27 10.93 -9.38 17.46
CA ILE A 27 9.47 -9.45 17.61
C ILE A 27 8.85 -9.76 16.25
N ASP A 28 8.11 -10.87 16.18
CA ASP A 28 7.39 -11.28 14.98
C ASP A 28 6.22 -10.34 14.66
N LEU A 29 5.93 -10.19 13.36
CA LEU A 29 4.78 -9.44 12.89
C LEU A 29 3.49 -10.26 13.04
N PRO A 30 2.32 -9.60 13.15
CA PRO A 30 1.04 -10.29 13.19
C PRO A 30 0.83 -11.16 11.94
N ALA A 31 0.46 -12.43 12.16
CA ALA A 31 0.22 -13.38 11.07
C ALA A 31 -0.94 -12.97 10.15
N HIS A 32 -1.87 -12.13 10.63
CA HIS A 32 -3.01 -11.63 9.87
C HIS A 32 -3.36 -10.19 10.26
N CYS A 33 -3.77 -9.39 9.30
CA CYS A 33 -4.34 -8.08 9.50
C CYS A 33 -5.47 -7.78 8.51
N ILE A 34 -6.33 -6.85 8.90
CA ILE A 34 -7.25 -6.17 7.99
C ILE A 34 -6.79 -4.72 7.90
N ALA A 35 -6.47 -4.24 6.70
CA ALA A 35 -6.04 -2.88 6.46
C ALA A 35 -7.03 -2.19 5.51
N ASP A 36 -7.59 -1.08 5.94
CA ASP A 36 -8.28 -0.14 5.06
C ASP A 36 -7.31 0.96 4.66
N PHE A 37 -7.13 1.17 3.35
CA PHE A 37 -6.24 2.22 2.87
C PHE A 37 -6.91 3.14 1.86
N CYS A 38 -6.59 4.43 1.96
CA CYS A 38 -6.98 5.46 1.02
C CYS A 38 -5.70 6.04 0.39
N LEU A 39 -5.50 5.80 -0.90
CA LEU A 39 -4.33 6.25 -1.65
C LEU A 39 -4.70 7.49 -2.48
N ILE A 40 -3.95 8.58 -2.29
CA ILE A 40 -4.23 9.89 -2.87
C ILE A 40 -3.01 10.37 -3.69
N PRO A 41 -3.07 10.35 -5.03
CA PRO A 41 -2.12 11.04 -5.88
C PRO A 41 -2.15 12.55 -5.64
N LEU A 42 -0.99 13.19 -5.52
CA LEU A 42 -0.85 14.62 -5.30
C LEU A 42 -0.06 15.27 -6.45
N GLY A 43 -0.49 16.46 -6.85
CA GLY A 43 0.16 17.22 -7.92
C GLY A 43 -0.11 16.69 -9.33
N THR A 44 -1.19 15.93 -9.52
CA THR A 44 -1.69 15.55 -10.85
C THR A 44 -2.22 16.76 -11.60
N ALA A 45 -2.23 16.72 -12.94
CA ALA A 45 -2.74 17.80 -13.78
C ALA A 45 -4.28 18.02 -13.65
N SER A 46 -4.98 17.13 -12.94
CA SER A 46 -6.42 17.18 -12.70
C SER A 46 -6.73 16.77 -11.27
N ALA A 47 -7.83 17.30 -10.72
CA ALA A 47 -8.37 16.88 -9.43
C ALA A 47 -8.99 15.47 -9.47
N SER A 48 -9.35 14.97 -10.65
CA SER A 48 -9.88 13.61 -10.81
C SER A 48 -8.76 12.59 -10.85
N VAL A 49 -8.82 11.61 -9.94
CA VAL A 49 -7.80 10.56 -9.76
C VAL A 49 -8.35 9.15 -10.04
N SER A 50 -9.51 9.04 -10.69
CA SER A 50 -10.19 7.76 -10.89
C SER A 50 -9.38 6.77 -11.76
N LYS A 51 -8.53 7.28 -12.66
CA LYS A 51 -7.66 6.45 -13.50
C LYS A 51 -6.58 5.76 -12.66
N GLU A 52 -5.98 6.48 -11.74
CA GLU A 52 -4.96 5.99 -10.80
C GLU A 52 -5.57 4.96 -9.85
N VAL A 53 -6.75 5.27 -9.28
CA VAL A 53 -7.48 4.31 -8.43
C VAL A 53 -7.85 3.04 -9.20
N ALA A 54 -8.22 3.14 -10.47
CA ALA A 54 -8.48 1.96 -11.29
C ALA A 54 -7.22 1.08 -11.50
N GLU A 55 -6.02 1.67 -11.59
CA GLU A 55 -4.77 0.89 -11.64
C GLU A 55 -4.49 0.16 -10.32
N VAL A 56 -4.76 0.81 -9.19
CA VAL A 56 -4.69 0.19 -7.85
C VAL A 56 -5.62 -1.03 -7.78
N GLN A 57 -6.85 -0.92 -8.25
CA GLN A 57 -7.78 -2.07 -8.25
C GLN A 57 -7.30 -3.22 -9.15
N ARG A 58 -6.64 -2.93 -10.27
CA ARG A 58 -6.08 -3.98 -11.16
C ARG A 58 -4.93 -4.73 -10.52
N ILE A 59 -4.07 -4.08 -9.74
CA ILE A 59 -2.99 -4.78 -9.02
C ILE A 59 -3.55 -5.59 -7.84
N LEU A 60 -4.54 -5.09 -7.11
CA LEU A 60 -5.22 -5.86 -6.06
C LEU A 60 -5.89 -7.11 -6.62
N LYS A 61 -6.54 -7.02 -7.79
CA LYS A 61 -7.10 -8.21 -8.45
C LYS A 61 -6.06 -9.29 -8.79
N LYS A 62 -4.80 -8.91 -8.99
CA LYS A 62 -3.70 -9.82 -9.29
C LYS A 62 -2.95 -10.32 -8.05
N SER A 63 -3.16 -9.69 -6.88
CA SER A 63 -2.41 -10.04 -5.66
C SER A 63 -2.90 -11.34 -5.02
N GLY A 64 -4.14 -11.76 -5.31
CA GLY A 64 -4.79 -12.91 -4.68
C GLY A 64 -5.28 -12.63 -3.25
N LEU A 65 -5.13 -11.41 -2.73
CA LEU A 65 -5.70 -11.01 -1.45
C LEU A 65 -7.22 -10.86 -1.57
N ASN A 66 -7.92 -11.10 -0.46
CA ASN A 66 -9.32 -10.70 -0.37
C ASN A 66 -9.39 -9.18 -0.17
N PHE A 67 -10.23 -8.50 -0.95
CA PHE A 67 -10.35 -7.05 -0.90
C PHE A 67 -11.76 -6.57 -1.25
N SER A 68 -12.10 -5.38 -0.77
CA SER A 68 -13.36 -4.70 -1.06
C SER A 68 -13.12 -3.20 -1.22
N MET A 69 -13.44 -2.67 -2.40
CA MET A 69 -13.40 -1.24 -2.68
C MET A 69 -14.70 -0.57 -2.22
N HIS A 70 -14.59 0.60 -1.63
CA HIS A 70 -15.73 1.47 -1.30
C HIS A 70 -15.39 2.93 -1.65
N SER A 71 -16.31 3.85 -1.35
CA SER A 71 -16.21 5.26 -1.76
C SER A 71 -14.99 6.02 -1.22
N ALA A 72 -14.39 5.55 -0.12
CA ALA A 72 -13.36 6.26 0.63
C ALA A 72 -12.03 5.50 0.73
N GLY A 73 -11.89 4.36 0.03
CA GLY A 73 -10.71 3.52 0.17
C GLY A 73 -10.91 2.11 -0.36
N THR A 74 -9.99 1.24 0.02
CA THR A 74 -10.09 -0.19 -0.23
C THR A 74 -9.61 -0.94 1.00
N THR A 75 -10.48 -1.82 1.49
CA THR A 75 -10.15 -2.73 2.56
C THR A 75 -9.52 -4.00 1.97
N ILE A 76 -8.38 -4.41 2.51
CA ILE A 76 -7.66 -5.64 2.17
C ILE A 76 -7.44 -6.49 3.43
N GLU A 77 -7.33 -7.80 3.28
CA GLU A 77 -6.99 -8.70 4.38
C GLU A 77 -6.04 -9.82 3.93
N GLY A 78 -5.18 -10.25 4.85
CA GLY A 78 -4.09 -11.19 4.60
C GLY A 78 -3.03 -11.11 5.70
N SER A 79 -1.84 -11.65 5.44
CA SER A 79 -0.71 -11.44 6.36
C SER A 79 -0.26 -9.97 6.37
N TRP A 80 0.35 -9.54 7.48
CA TRP A 80 0.88 -8.18 7.60
C TRP A 80 1.79 -7.82 6.40
N ASP A 81 2.74 -8.70 6.08
CA ASP A 81 3.69 -8.48 5.00
C ASP A 81 3.01 -8.38 3.64
N GLN A 82 2.05 -9.26 3.34
CA GLN A 82 1.33 -9.19 2.07
C GLN A 82 0.53 -7.89 1.93
N CYS A 83 -0.18 -7.47 3.00
CA CYS A 83 -0.96 -6.24 2.99
C CYS A 83 -0.07 -5.00 2.82
N MET A 84 1.02 -4.89 3.57
CA MET A 84 1.92 -3.73 3.46
C MET A 84 2.69 -3.76 2.14
N ALA A 85 3.09 -4.93 1.66
CA ALA A 85 3.76 -5.08 0.37
C ALA A 85 2.85 -4.65 -0.79
N VAL A 86 1.58 -5.07 -0.81
CA VAL A 86 0.69 -4.68 -1.93
C VAL A 86 0.40 -3.18 -1.92
N ILE A 87 0.27 -2.55 -0.74
CA ILE A 87 0.12 -1.09 -0.64
C ILE A 87 1.37 -0.40 -1.19
N GLY A 88 2.57 -0.86 -0.81
CA GLY A 88 3.83 -0.35 -1.37
C GLY A 88 3.93 -0.53 -2.90
N GLN A 89 3.47 -1.68 -3.43
CA GLN A 89 3.42 -1.93 -4.87
C GLN A 89 2.43 -1.00 -5.59
N CYS A 90 1.32 -0.63 -4.95
CA CYS A 90 0.39 0.36 -5.50
C CYS A 90 1.07 1.73 -5.64
N HIS A 91 1.85 2.16 -4.65
CA HIS A 91 2.66 3.38 -4.76
C HIS A 91 3.67 3.29 -5.90
N ALA A 92 4.45 2.20 -5.95
CA ALA A 92 5.46 2.00 -6.98
C ALA A 92 4.87 2.01 -8.39
N LEU A 93 3.73 1.35 -8.60
CA LEU A 93 3.01 1.33 -9.87
C LEU A 93 2.61 2.74 -10.34
N LEU A 94 2.09 3.56 -9.44
CA LEU A 94 1.67 4.92 -9.80
C LEU A 94 2.86 5.85 -10.03
N HIS A 95 3.96 5.68 -9.30
CA HIS A 95 5.22 6.37 -9.59
C HIS A 95 5.75 6.01 -10.99
N GLN A 96 5.70 4.74 -11.40
CA GLN A 96 6.06 4.31 -12.76
C GLN A 96 5.15 4.93 -13.84
N LYS A 97 3.93 5.32 -13.49
CA LYS A 97 2.98 6.02 -14.36
C LYS A 97 3.10 7.55 -14.31
N GLY A 98 4.12 8.08 -13.63
CA GLY A 98 4.42 9.51 -13.58
C GLY A 98 3.78 10.28 -12.43
N VAL A 99 3.08 9.63 -11.50
CA VAL A 99 2.61 10.30 -10.29
C VAL A 99 3.81 10.59 -9.39
N VAL A 100 4.12 11.86 -9.18
CA VAL A 100 5.34 12.26 -8.46
C VAL A 100 5.20 12.08 -6.95
N ARG A 101 4.00 12.33 -6.39
CA ARG A 101 3.75 12.27 -4.96
C ARG A 101 2.46 11.53 -4.66
N ILE A 102 2.49 10.66 -3.66
CA ILE A 102 1.34 9.90 -3.19
C ILE A 102 1.28 10.02 -1.67
N GLN A 103 0.12 10.37 -1.14
CA GLN A 103 -0.18 10.27 0.28
C GLN A 103 -1.14 9.10 0.49
N SER A 104 -0.93 8.30 1.52
CA SER A 104 -1.88 7.26 1.90
C SER A 104 -2.27 7.39 3.37
N ASP A 105 -3.55 7.21 3.67
CA ASP A 105 -4.07 6.92 5.01
C ASP A 105 -4.27 5.42 5.14
N ILE A 106 -3.84 4.82 6.24
CA ILE A 106 -3.98 3.38 6.48
C ILE A 106 -4.49 3.17 7.90
N ARG A 107 -5.66 2.54 8.02
CA ARG A 107 -6.19 2.03 9.28
C ARG A 107 -6.06 0.51 9.27
N VAL A 108 -5.18 -0.02 10.11
CA VAL A 108 -4.91 -1.46 10.19
C VAL A 108 -5.26 -2.00 11.58
N GLY A 109 -5.91 -3.15 11.60
CA GLY A 109 -6.29 -3.84 12.83
C GLY A 109 -5.83 -5.30 12.83
N THR A 110 -5.40 -5.76 14.01
CA THR A 110 -5.02 -7.15 14.29
C THR A 110 -5.71 -7.61 15.56
N ARG A 111 -5.90 -8.92 15.71
CA ARG A 111 -6.51 -9.53 16.89
C ARG A 111 -5.97 -10.95 17.08
N THR A 112 -5.97 -11.44 18.31
CA THR A 112 -5.43 -12.77 18.67
C THR A 112 -6.49 -13.75 19.17
N ASP A 113 -7.71 -13.28 19.44
CA ASP A 113 -8.79 -14.07 20.04
C ASP A 113 -9.61 -14.87 19.02
N LYS A 114 -9.69 -14.42 17.76
CA LYS A 114 -10.39 -15.13 16.68
C LYS A 114 -9.92 -14.71 15.29
N THR A 115 -10.07 -15.61 14.32
CA THR A 115 -10.01 -15.26 12.89
C THR A 115 -11.30 -14.56 12.49
N GLN A 116 -11.17 -13.42 11.81
CA GLN A 116 -12.30 -12.63 11.35
C GLN A 116 -11.94 -11.93 10.04
N THR A 117 -12.84 -11.97 9.06
CA THR A 117 -12.72 -11.19 7.82
C THR A 117 -13.38 -9.82 7.94
N PHE A 118 -13.10 -8.88 7.03
CA PHE A 118 -13.79 -7.59 6.99
C PHE A 118 -15.30 -7.77 6.73
N ALA A 119 -15.71 -8.77 5.94
CA ALA A 119 -17.13 -9.07 5.70
C ALA A 119 -17.82 -9.55 6.98
N MET A 120 -17.16 -10.39 7.78
CA MET A 120 -17.67 -10.81 9.10
C MET A 120 -17.78 -9.64 10.09
N LYS A 121 -16.90 -8.62 9.99
CA LYS A 121 -17.02 -7.41 10.82
C LYS A 121 -18.28 -6.62 10.49
N VAL A 122 -18.56 -6.42 9.21
CA VAL A 122 -19.77 -5.72 8.76
C VAL A 122 -21.01 -6.51 9.15
N LYS A 123 -21.06 -7.81 8.83
CA LYS A 123 -22.18 -8.69 9.16
C LYS A 123 -22.51 -8.69 10.65
N ALA A 124 -21.50 -8.70 11.54
CA ALA A 124 -21.75 -8.67 12.97
C ALA A 124 -22.51 -7.42 13.44
N VAL A 125 -22.28 -6.27 12.79
CA VAL A 125 -23.03 -5.03 13.07
C VAL A 125 -24.42 -5.10 12.44
N GLU A 126 -24.52 -5.56 11.19
CA GLU A 126 -25.81 -5.73 10.50
C GLU A 126 -26.76 -6.67 11.25
N ASP A 127 -26.26 -7.78 11.79
CA ASP A 127 -27.05 -8.72 12.58
C ASP A 127 -27.58 -8.08 13.87
N LEU A 128 -26.81 -7.17 14.51
CA LEU A 128 -27.28 -6.41 15.68
C LEU A 128 -28.38 -5.43 15.28
N LEU A 129 -28.18 -4.66 14.22
CA LEU A 129 -29.16 -3.69 13.72
C LEU A 129 -30.47 -4.35 13.28
N ALA A 130 -30.41 -5.57 12.73
CA ALA A 130 -31.59 -6.32 12.36
C ALA A 130 -32.42 -6.76 13.59
N ASN A 131 -31.77 -7.02 14.72
CA ASN A 131 -32.45 -7.39 15.98
C ASN A 131 -33.05 -6.16 16.70
N ASP A 132 -32.53 -4.96 16.48
CA ASP A 132 -33.13 -3.72 17.02
C ASP A 132 -34.48 -3.38 16.35
N ALA A 133 -34.72 -3.95 15.17
CA ALA A 133 -35.96 -3.73 14.41
C ALA A 133 -37.10 -4.70 14.80
N THR A 134 -36.86 -5.59 15.76
CA THR A 134 -37.85 -6.54 16.34
C THR A 134 -38.24 -6.15 17.75
#